data_AF-A0A830D1L5-F1
#
_entry.id   AF-A0A830D1L5-F1
#
_cell.length_a   1.000
_cell.length_b   1.000
_cell.length_c   1.000
_cell.angle_alpha   90.00
_cell.angle_beta   90.00
_cell.angle_gamma   90.00
#
_symmetry.space_group_name_H-M   'P 1'
#
loop_
_entity.id
_entity.type
_entity.pdbx_description
1 polymer ?
#
loop_
_entity_poly.entity_id
_entity_poly.type
_entity_poly.pdbx_seq_one_letter_code
_entity_poly.pdbx_strand_id
1 'polypeptide(L)' 'MVQDLIERCLLLHMDREQCVKALDEHAKIQPLVTITVWKELMKENKHFFQSYFRSISPRSYTSNFFSSFYVL' A
#
# COMPACT_ATOMS: atom_id res chain seq x y z
N MET A 1 11.59 -7.60 0.41
CA MET A 1 10.53 -8.63 0.58
C MET A 1 9.18 -8.03 0.97
N VAL A 2 9.02 -7.40 2.15
CA VAL A 2 7.76 -6.69 2.51
C VAL A 2 7.73 -5.27 1.96
N GLN A 3 8.87 -4.57 1.95
CA GLN A 3 8.99 -3.23 1.38
C GLN A 3 8.60 -3.19 -0.10
N ASP A 4 9.10 -4.11 -0.93
CA ASP A 4 8.75 -4.17 -2.36
C ASP A 4 7.24 -4.34 -2.60
N LEU A 5 6.56 -5.08 -1.72
CA LEU A 5 5.12 -5.27 -1.80
C LEU A 5 4.37 -4.01 -1.39
N ILE A 6 4.86 -3.28 -0.39
CA ILE A 6 4.34 -1.96 -0.01
C ILE A 6 4.54 -0.96 -1.16
N GLU A 7 5.71 -0.96 -1.81
CA GLU A 7 5.98 -0.10 -2.97
C GLU A 7 5.04 -0.41 -4.13
N ARG A 8 4.76 -1.68 -4.40
CA ARG A 8 3.72 -2.07 -5.38
C ARG A 8 2.34 -1.55 -4.98
N CYS A 9 1.95 -1.66 -3.71
CA CYS A 9 0.69 -1.08 -3.23
C CYS A 9 0.64 0.44 -3.42
N LEU A 10 1.76 1.14 -3.20
CA LEU A 10 1.87 2.58 -3.45
C LEU A 10 1.73 2.91 -4.94
N LEU A 11 2.34 2.12 -5.83
CA LEU A 11 2.16 2.28 -7.29
C LEU A 11 0.71 2.07 -7.73
N LEU A 12 -0.05 1.23 -7.00
CA LEU A 12 -1.47 1.02 -7.22
C LEU A 12 -2.36 2.10 -6.58
N HIS A 13 -1.78 3.20 -6.08
CA HIS A 13 -2.47 4.29 -5.39
C HIS A 13 -3.28 3.85 -4.17
N MET A 14 -2.84 2.79 -3.49
CA MET A 14 -3.49 2.31 -2.28
C MET A 14 -3.16 3.19 -1.07
N ASP A 15 -4.15 3.41 -0.22
CA ASP A 15 -3.92 3.89 1.14
C ASP A 15 -3.35 2.77 2.03
N ARG A 16 -3.02 3.12 3.28
CA ARG A 16 -2.38 2.20 4.22
C ARG A 16 -3.30 1.02 4.54
N GLU A 17 -4.58 1.26 4.78
CA GLU A 17 -5.56 0.25 5.15
C GLU A 17 -5.77 -0.74 3.99
N GLN A 18 -5.88 -0.21 2.77
CA GLN A 18 -5.94 -1.01 1.55
C GLN A 18 -4.69 -1.88 1.34
N CYS A 19 -3.51 -1.31 1.53
CA CYS A 19 -2.24 -2.04 1.47
C CYS A 19 -2.20 -3.17 2.51
N VAL A 20 -2.53 -2.87 3.78
CA VAL A 20 -2.55 -3.86 4.86
C VAL A 20 -3.50 -5.01 4.54
N LYS A 21 -4.71 -4.72 4.10
CA LYS A 21 -5.70 -5.74 3.73
C LYS A 21 -5.22 -6.60 2.56
N ALA A 22 -4.69 -5.97 1.51
CA ALA A 22 -4.20 -6.70 0.34
C ALA A 22 -3.04 -7.65 0.68
N LEU A 23 -2.11 -7.20 1.53
CA LEU A 23 -0.97 -8.03 1.92
C LEU A 23 -1.35 -9.16 2.88
N ASP A 24 -2.35 -8.96 3.74
CA ASP A 24 -2.91 -10.02 4.58
C ASP A 24 -3.66 -11.07 3.75
N GLU A 25 -4.54 -10.62 2.84
CA GLU A 25 -5.37 -11.52 2.03
C GLU A 25 -4.55 -12.32 1.00
N HIS A 26 -3.68 -11.64 0.25
CA HIS A 26 -2.98 -12.21 -0.91
C HIS A 26 -1.58 -12.74 -0.60
N ALA A 27 -0.85 -12.14 0.34
CA ALA A 27 0.52 -12.52 0.67
C ALA A 27 0.65 -13.19 2.05
N LYS A 28 -0.45 -13.33 2.81
CA LYS A 28 -0.48 -13.87 4.18
C LYS A 28 0.50 -13.16 5.12
N ILE A 29 0.76 -11.88 4.88
CA ILE A 29 1.62 -11.05 5.72
C ILE A 29 0.79 -10.50 6.86
N GLN A 30 1.24 -10.75 8.09
CA GLN A 30 0.53 -10.24 9.27
C GLN A 30 0.40 -8.71 9.22
N PRO A 31 -0.79 -8.14 9.49
CA PRO A 31 -1.02 -6.70 9.48
C PRO A 31 -0.01 -5.89 10.29
N LEU A 32 0.41 -6.42 11.44
CA LEU A 32 1.38 -5.78 12.32
C LEU A 32 2.74 -5.56 11.62
N VAL A 33 3.18 -6.52 10.81
CA VAL A 33 4.43 -6.43 10.05
C VAL A 33 4.31 -5.32 9.01
N THR A 34 3.24 -5.32 8.21
CA THR A 34 2.98 -4.28 7.20
C THR A 34 2.92 -2.89 7.82
N ILE A 35 2.18 -2.72 8.92
CA ILE A 35 2.06 -1.43 9.62
C ILE A 35 3.42 -0.95 10.15
N THR A 36 4.23 -1.87 10.67
CA THR A 36 5.55 -1.53 11.22
C THR A 36 6.48 -1.07 10.11
N VAL A 37 6.60 -1.84 9.02
CA VAL A 37 7.45 -1.49 7.88
C VAL A 37 6.97 -0.19 7.22
N TRP A 38 5.66 -0.03 7.03
CA TRP A 38 5.08 1.21 6.48
C TRP A 38 5.44 2.43 7.33
N LYS A 39 5.38 2.33 8.67
CA LYS A 39 5.74 3.44 9.57
C LYS A 39 7.22 3.81 9.45
N GLU A 40 8.11 2.83 9.37
CA GLU A 40 9.54 3.10 9.19
C GLU A 40 9.82 3.74 7.81
N LEU A 41 9.21 3.25 6.73
CA LEU A 41 9.31 3.85 5.40
C LEU A 41 8.83 5.30 5.37
N MET A 42 7.72 5.60 6.07
CA MET A 42 7.23 6.97 6.21
C MET A 42 8.21 7.87 6.96
N LYS A 43 8.87 7.36 8.01
CA LYS A 43 9.85 8.14 8.79
C LYS A 43 11.08 8.47 7.96
N GLU A 44 11.56 7.51 7.16
CA GLU A 44 12.72 7.69 6.29
C GLU A 44 12.40 8.57 5.07
N ASN A 45 11.20 8.45 4.50
CA ASN A 45 10.83 9.07 3.22
C ASN A 45 9.66 10.07 3.37
N LYS A 46 9.68 10.91 4.41
CA LYS A 46 8.56 11.80 4.78
C LYS A 46 8.04 12.65 3.61
N HIS A 47 8.94 13.24 2.82
CA HIS A 47 8.56 14.11 1.71
C HIS A 47 7.83 13.35 0.61
N PHE A 48 8.29 12.13 0.28
CA PHE A 48 7.62 11.26 -0.68
C PHE A 48 6.20 10.94 -0.23
N PHE A 49 6.02 10.47 1.00
CA PHE A 49 4.68 10.11 1.52
C PHE A 49 3.77 11.34 1.62
N GLN A 50 4.30 12.52 1.94
CA GLN A 50 3.51 13.75 1.95
C GLN A 50 3.01 14.12 0.54
N SER A 51 3.85 14.00 -0.48
CA SER A 51 3.44 14.21 -1.88
C SER A 51 2.47 13.12 -2.36
N TYR A 52 2.72 11.87 -1.99
CA TYR A 52 1.88 10.72 -2.33
C TYR A 52 0.47 10.86 -1.76
N PHE A 53 0.32 11.16 -0.46
CA PHE A 53 -1.00 11.34 0.15
C PHE A 53 -1.77 12.54 -0.41
N ARG A 54 -1.07 13.55 -0.96
CA ARG A 54 -1.70 14.65 -1.69
C ARG A 54 -2.15 14.25 -3.10
N SER A 55 -1.44 13.32 -3.76
CA SER A 55 -1.75 12.88 -5.11
C SER A 55 -2.83 11.79 -5.14
N ILE A 56 -2.90 10.95 -4.11
CA ILE A 56 -4.01 10.02 -3.89
C ILE A 56 -5.23 10.75 -3.29
N SER A 57 -5.70 11.79 -4.00
CA SER A 57 -7.04 12.34 -3.78
C SER A 57 -8.06 11.20 -3.85
N PRO A 58 -9.15 11.21 -3.06
CA PRO A 58 -10.20 10.20 -3.13
C PRO A 58 -10.98 10.33 -4.45
N ARG A 59 -10.33 10.01 -5.57
CA ARG A 59 -11.07 9.56 -6.74
C ARG A 59 -11.59 8.19 -6.34
N SER A 60 -12.87 8.14 -6.08
CA SER A 60 -13.67 6.94 -5.93
C SER A 60 -13.51 6.05 -7.18
N TYR A 61 -12.38 5.36 -7.31
CA TYR A 61 -12.23 4.22 -8.20
C TYR A 61 -12.59 3.00 -7.38
N THR A 62 -13.90 2.85 -7.18
CA THR A 62 -14.49 1.53 -7.00
C THR A 62 -14.37 0.80 -8.34
N SER A 63 -14.33 -0.54 -8.30
CA SER A 63 -14.28 -1.48 -9.43
C SER A 63 -12.90 -1.75 -10.07
N ASN A 64 -12.02 -2.47 -9.34
CA ASN A 64 -11.32 -3.68 -9.83
C ASN A 64 -10.15 -4.11 -8.92
N PHE A 65 -10.34 -4.00 -7.60
CA PHE A 65 -9.38 -4.47 -6.59
C PHE A 65 -8.92 -5.93 -6.81
N PHE A 66 -9.79 -6.76 -7.38
CA PHE A 66 -9.53 -8.19 -7.61
C PHE A 66 -8.70 -8.50 -8.87
N SER A 67 -8.64 -7.64 -9.89
CA SER A 67 -7.91 -8.01 -11.13
C SER A 67 -6.42 -7.67 -11.07
N SER A 68 -6.02 -6.59 -10.40
CA SER A 68 -4.62 -6.15 -10.46
C SER A 68 -3.66 -6.96 -9.59
N PHE A 69 -4.15 -7.64 -8.54
CA PHE A 69 -3.31 -8.46 -7.66
C PHE A 69 -3.10 -9.90 -8.18
N TYR A 70 -3.93 -10.36 -9.12
CA TYR A 70 -3.80 -11.68 -9.76
C TYR A 70 -2.87 -11.67 -11.00
N VAL A 71 -2.46 -10.50 -11.49
CA VAL A 71 -1.63 -10.32 -12.69
C VAL A 71 -0.14 -10.06 -12.34
N LEU A 72 0.21 -9.98 -11.05
CA LEU A 72 1.58 -9.84 -10.53
C LEU A 72 1.97 -11.03 -9.65
#